data_AF-X1F3Y9-F1
#
_entry.id   AF-X1F3Y9-F1
#
_cell.length_a   1.000
_cell.length_b   1.000
_cell.length_c   1.000
_cell.angle_alpha   90.00
_cell.angle_beta   90.00
_cell.angle_gamma   90.00
#
_symmetry.space_group_name_H-M   'P 1'
#
loop_
_entity.id
_entity.type
_entity.pdbx_description
1 polymer ?
#
loop_
_entity_poly.entity_id
_entity_poly.type
_entity_poly.pdbx_seq_one_letter_code
_entity_poly.pdbx_strand_id
1 'polypeptide(L)'
;HDNGGTFDLPVIYIEPLLDENKLINVKDEVEIIISNPITIKLSKDSYKLDRKKIADMVEFKKLIIKENGKEKLVVDVLFNDKLIKYLINSISYKIECVPIDAKFVVEGEQVIIEPSIDGKKLIRNEFLSQFEETAHRKESRIFEAPILILKPKLTTEKADSMGIKELVSTDTEYFSSKALNRVHNIRLITSMLDEILIAPHEIFLFNKTTGQRTKEKGFCRISFYQYPIVSIIFKFKILDTPAYCSISPWWISTYIPSMWISFYNFISSQKCRIKYRC
;
A
#
# COMPACT_ATOMS: atom_id res chain seq x y z
N HIS A 1 -19.43 -86.76 -39.67
CA HIS A 1 -20.19 -86.20 -38.53
C HIS A 1 -19.26 -85.27 -37.78
N ASP A 2 -19.26 -83.99 -38.17
CA ASP A 2 -18.51 -82.95 -37.44
C ASP A 2 -19.37 -82.50 -36.26
N ASN A 3 -19.02 -82.98 -35.07
CA ASN A 3 -19.58 -82.48 -33.82
C ASN A 3 -18.87 -81.15 -33.49
N GLY A 4 -19.25 -80.08 -34.20
CA GLY A 4 -18.82 -78.72 -33.89
C GLY A 4 -19.39 -78.29 -32.54
N GLY A 5 -18.60 -78.46 -31.47
CA GLY A 5 -18.93 -77.94 -30.16
C GLY A 5 -18.76 -76.43 -30.12
N THR A 6 -19.80 -75.69 -29.74
CA THR A 6 -19.69 -74.28 -29.37
C THR A 6 -18.91 -74.17 -28.07
N PHE A 7 -17.78 -73.46 -28.11
CA PHE A 7 -16.97 -73.14 -26.95
C PHE A 7 -17.28 -71.69 -26.54
N ASP A 8 -17.97 -71.51 -25.41
CA ASP A 8 -18.17 -70.17 -24.86
C ASP A 8 -16.84 -69.63 -24.37
N LEU A 9 -16.38 -68.55 -25.01
CA LEU A 9 -15.17 -67.85 -24.58
C LEU A 9 -15.43 -67.22 -23.20
N PRO A 10 -14.53 -67.38 -22.22
CA PRO A 10 -14.67 -66.73 -20.93
C PRO A 10 -14.53 -65.22 -21.11
N VAL A 11 -15.67 -64.52 -21.11
CA VAL A 11 -15.71 -63.06 -21.12
C VAL A 11 -15.50 -62.57 -19.69
N ILE A 12 -14.36 -61.92 -19.45
CA ILE A 12 -14.13 -61.18 -18.21
C ILE A 12 -14.66 -59.77 -18.44
N TYR A 13 -15.80 -59.45 -17.81
CA TYR A 13 -16.31 -58.09 -17.80
C TYR A 13 -15.49 -57.26 -16.82
N ILE A 14 -14.69 -56.33 -17.35
CA ILE A 14 -14.01 -55.31 -16.56
C ILE A 14 -14.95 -54.13 -16.46
N GLU A 15 -15.56 -53.94 -15.30
CA GLU A 15 -16.35 -52.74 -15.05
C GLU A 15 -15.44 -51.50 -15.12
N PRO A 16 -15.88 -50.43 -15.80
CA PRO A 16 -15.09 -49.22 -15.87
C PRO A 16 -15.00 -48.59 -14.47
N LEU A 17 -13.80 -48.11 -14.13
CA LEU A 17 -13.53 -47.43 -12.85
C LEU A 17 -14.46 -46.22 -12.59
N LEU A 18 -14.94 -45.59 -13.66
CA LEU A 18 -15.91 -44.50 -13.67
C LEU A 18 -17.08 -44.89 -14.59
N ASP A 19 -18.30 -44.69 -14.11
CA ASP A 19 -19.54 -44.89 -14.85
C ASP A 19 -20.38 -43.61 -14.82
N GLU A 20 -21.45 -43.55 -15.63
CA GLU A 20 -22.31 -42.37 -15.74
C GLU A 20 -23.00 -42.02 -14.41
N ASN A 21 -23.36 -43.03 -13.61
CA ASN A 21 -24.01 -42.84 -12.31
C ASN A 21 -23.08 -42.16 -11.30
N LYS A 22 -21.78 -42.43 -11.35
CA LYS A 22 -20.75 -41.78 -10.53
C LYS A 22 -20.43 -40.35 -10.97
N LEU A 23 -20.89 -39.92 -12.15
CA LEU A 23 -20.62 -38.61 -12.74
C LEU A 23 -21.85 -37.69 -12.81
N ILE A 24 -23.06 -38.18 -12.50
CA ILE A 24 -24.29 -37.42 -12.71
C ILE A 24 -24.34 -36.14 -11.87
N ASN A 25 -23.95 -36.22 -10.59
CA ASN A 25 -23.90 -35.05 -9.70
C ASN A 25 -22.87 -34.02 -10.17
N VAL A 26 -21.73 -34.50 -10.66
CA VAL A 26 -20.63 -33.67 -11.19
C VAL A 26 -21.07 -32.95 -12.46
N LYS A 27 -21.80 -33.65 -13.34
CA LYS A 27 -22.35 -33.06 -14.55
C LYS A 27 -23.34 -31.94 -14.22
N ASP A 28 -24.30 -32.20 -13.34
CA ASP A 28 -25.32 -31.22 -12.95
C ASP A 28 -24.68 -29.98 -12.32
N GLU A 29 -23.68 -30.16 -11.46
CA GLU A 29 -22.91 -29.09 -10.84
C GLU A 29 -22.16 -28.23 -11.88
N VAL A 30 -21.45 -28.87 -12.82
CA VAL A 30 -20.74 -28.15 -13.88
C VAL A 30 -21.71 -27.38 -14.78
N GLU A 31 -22.85 -27.98 -15.13
CA GLU A 31 -23.89 -27.31 -15.93
C GLU A 31 -24.38 -26.04 -15.24
N ILE A 32 -24.53 -26.06 -13.91
CA ILE A 32 -24.85 -24.86 -13.12
C ILE A 32 -23.70 -23.85 -13.19
N ILE A 33 -22.46 -24.28 -12.92
CA ILE A 33 -21.28 -23.41 -12.91
C ILE A 33 -21.09 -22.69 -14.26
N ILE A 34 -21.30 -23.36 -15.39
CA ILE A 34 -21.10 -22.76 -16.73
C ILE A 34 -22.39 -22.23 -17.37
N SER A 35 -23.53 -22.25 -16.65
CA SER A 35 -24.85 -21.89 -17.19
C SER A 35 -24.91 -20.46 -17.73
N ASN A 36 -24.34 -19.50 -17.01
CA ASN A 36 -24.53 -18.07 -17.21
C ASN A 36 -23.26 -17.27 -16.84
N PRO A 37 -23.11 -16.04 -17.35
CA PRO A 37 -22.00 -15.18 -16.95
C PRO A 37 -22.14 -14.74 -15.48
N ILE A 38 -21.00 -14.51 -14.81
CA ILE A 38 -20.95 -13.87 -13.47
C ILE A 38 -20.65 -12.39 -13.65
N THR A 39 -21.38 -11.52 -12.96
CA THR A 39 -21.10 -10.08 -12.94
C THR A 39 -20.50 -9.67 -11.60
N ILE A 40 -19.30 -9.11 -11.63
CA ILE A 40 -18.60 -8.60 -10.45
C ILE A 40 -18.74 -7.08 -10.45
N LYS A 41 -19.47 -6.53 -9.48
CA LYS A 41 -19.63 -5.08 -9.34
C LYS A 41 -18.37 -4.48 -8.70
N LEU A 42 -17.84 -3.43 -9.31
CA LEU A 42 -16.73 -2.61 -8.83
C LEU A 42 -17.27 -1.22 -8.44
N SER A 43 -16.46 -0.37 -7.80
CA SER A 43 -16.94 0.95 -7.35
C SER A 43 -17.41 1.90 -8.47
N LYS A 44 -16.92 1.72 -9.70
CA LYS A 44 -17.22 2.62 -10.84
C LYS A 44 -17.66 1.88 -12.11
N ASP A 45 -17.58 0.56 -12.12
CA ASP A 45 -17.78 -0.26 -13.30
C ASP A 45 -18.19 -1.68 -12.88
N SER A 46 -18.39 -2.58 -13.82
CA SER A 46 -18.60 -4.00 -13.58
C SER A 46 -17.67 -4.84 -14.45
N TYR A 47 -17.22 -5.98 -13.91
CA TYR A 47 -16.47 -6.97 -14.67
C TYR A 47 -17.38 -8.16 -14.94
N LYS A 48 -17.69 -8.38 -16.22
CA LYS A 48 -18.47 -9.54 -16.67
C LYS A 48 -17.54 -10.70 -17.01
N LEU A 49 -17.63 -11.77 -16.25
CA LEU A 49 -16.95 -13.04 -16.53
C LEU A 49 -17.87 -13.91 -17.38
N ASP A 50 -17.51 -14.07 -18.65
CA ASP A 50 -18.30 -14.85 -19.60
C ASP A 50 -18.24 -16.36 -19.31
N ARG A 51 -19.19 -17.10 -19.89
CA ARG A 51 -19.31 -18.54 -19.72
C ARG A 51 -18.05 -19.30 -20.14
N LYS A 52 -17.36 -18.83 -21.18
CA LYS A 52 -16.16 -19.49 -21.71
C LYS A 52 -15.01 -19.40 -20.70
N LYS A 53 -14.76 -18.21 -20.15
CA LYS A 53 -13.76 -18.01 -19.10
C LYS A 53 -14.08 -18.81 -17.84
N ILE A 54 -15.35 -18.93 -17.47
CA ILE A 54 -15.76 -19.76 -16.33
C ILE A 54 -15.47 -21.23 -16.63
N ALA A 55 -15.82 -21.73 -17.83
CA ALA A 55 -15.54 -23.09 -18.22
C ALA A 55 -14.03 -23.40 -18.23
N ASP A 56 -13.20 -22.46 -18.72
CA ASP A 56 -11.74 -22.58 -18.71
C ASP A 56 -11.17 -22.63 -17.27
N MET A 57 -11.89 -22.09 -16.27
CA MET A 57 -11.50 -22.11 -14.86
C MET A 57 -11.86 -23.41 -14.15
N VAL A 58 -12.70 -24.28 -14.71
CA VAL A 58 -13.13 -25.52 -14.05
C VAL A 58 -12.06 -26.61 -14.22
N GLU A 59 -11.74 -27.29 -13.12
CA GLU A 59 -10.81 -28.41 -13.08
C GLU A 59 -11.44 -29.60 -12.36
N PHE A 60 -11.22 -30.80 -12.89
CA PHE A 60 -11.76 -32.04 -12.34
C PHE A 60 -10.68 -32.79 -11.57
N LYS A 61 -10.94 -33.08 -10.30
CA LYS A 61 -10.01 -33.82 -9.45
C LYS A 61 -10.60 -35.17 -9.06
N LYS A 62 -9.83 -36.24 -9.31
CA LYS A 62 -10.18 -37.57 -8.83
C LYS A 62 -9.83 -37.68 -7.35
N LEU A 63 -10.79 -38.06 -6.53
CA LEU A 63 -10.63 -38.29 -5.10
C LEU A 63 -11.03 -39.73 -4.76
N ILE A 64 -10.30 -40.34 -3.84
CA ILE A 64 -10.66 -41.64 -3.27
C ILE A 64 -11.16 -41.35 -1.86
N ILE A 65 -12.46 -41.52 -1.66
CA ILE A 65 -13.10 -41.36 -0.35
C ILE A 65 -13.35 -42.74 0.26
N LYS A 66 -13.26 -42.83 1.59
CA LYS A 66 -13.62 -44.04 2.32
C LYS A 66 -15.03 -43.89 2.87
N GLU A 67 -15.96 -44.68 2.36
CA GLU A 67 -17.36 -44.68 2.76
C GLU A 67 -17.73 -46.10 3.21
N ASN A 68 -18.16 -46.25 4.47
CA ASN A 68 -18.48 -47.56 5.07
C ASN A 68 -17.36 -48.62 4.95
N GLY A 69 -16.10 -48.18 5.08
CA GLY A 69 -14.93 -49.06 5.00
C GLY A 69 -14.56 -49.52 3.57
N LYS A 70 -15.29 -49.07 2.54
CA LYS A 70 -14.97 -49.31 1.14
C LYS A 70 -14.39 -48.04 0.50
N GLU A 71 -13.37 -48.21 -0.33
CA GLU A 71 -12.83 -47.12 -1.13
C GLU A 71 -13.75 -46.86 -2.32
N LYS A 72 -14.14 -45.60 -2.49
CA LYS A 72 -15.00 -45.14 -3.57
C LYS A 72 -14.30 -43.99 -4.29
N LEU A 73 -14.14 -44.17 -5.60
CA LEU A 73 -13.63 -43.13 -6.48
C LEU A 73 -14.76 -42.13 -6.75
N VAL A 74 -14.50 -40.85 -6.48
CA VAL A 74 -15.38 -39.73 -6.83
C VAL A 74 -14.59 -38.70 -7.63
N VAL A 75 -15.30 -37.94 -8.47
CA VAL A 75 -14.73 -36.79 -9.16
C VAL A 75 -15.29 -35.55 -8.48
N ASP A 76 -14.41 -34.61 -8.16
CA ASP A 76 -14.74 -33.34 -7.56
C ASP A 76 -14.50 -32.22 -8.58
N VAL A 77 -15.29 -31.16 -8.47
CA VAL A 77 -15.23 -29.99 -9.35
C VAL A 77 -14.59 -28.85 -8.58
N LEU A 78 -13.43 -28.40 -9.05
CA LEU A 78 -12.67 -27.33 -8.42
C LEU A 78 -12.45 -26.20 -9.42
N PHE A 79 -12.04 -25.03 -8.93
CA PHE A 79 -11.53 -23.97 -9.78
C PHE A 79 -10.01 -24.03 -9.85
N ASN A 80 -9.47 -23.76 -11.04
CA ASN A 80 -8.04 -23.71 -11.26
C ASN A 80 -7.40 -22.52 -10.52
N ASP A 81 -6.60 -22.82 -9.50
CA ASP A 81 -5.95 -21.81 -8.64
C ASP A 81 -5.19 -20.74 -9.42
N LYS A 82 -4.54 -21.10 -10.54
CA LYS A 82 -3.76 -20.15 -11.34
C LYS A 82 -4.69 -19.14 -12.01
N LEU A 83 -5.76 -19.61 -12.64
CA LEU A 83 -6.73 -18.75 -13.32
C LEU A 83 -7.53 -17.88 -12.34
N ILE A 84 -7.89 -18.43 -11.18
CA ILE A 84 -8.50 -17.67 -10.09
C ILE A 84 -7.54 -16.57 -9.60
N LYS A 85 -6.27 -16.89 -9.38
CA LYS A 85 -5.26 -15.90 -9.00
C LYS A 85 -5.09 -14.81 -10.06
N TYR A 86 -5.14 -15.15 -11.35
CA TYR A 86 -5.11 -14.17 -12.45
C TYR A 86 -6.35 -13.27 -12.44
N LEU A 87 -7.54 -13.83 -12.22
CA LEU A 87 -8.78 -13.07 -12.10
C LEU A 87 -8.68 -12.09 -10.92
N ILE A 88 -8.31 -12.58 -9.73
CA ILE A 88 -8.13 -11.77 -8.53
C ILE A 88 -7.15 -10.65 -8.81
N ASN A 89 -5.98 -10.92 -9.40
CA ASN A 89 -4.99 -9.88 -9.72
C ASN A 89 -5.52 -8.85 -10.72
N SER A 90 -6.28 -9.27 -11.73
CA SER A 90 -6.88 -8.37 -12.71
C SER A 90 -7.90 -7.42 -12.07
N ILE A 91 -8.75 -7.95 -11.19
CA ILE A 91 -9.71 -7.15 -10.41
C ILE A 91 -8.98 -6.23 -9.42
N SER A 92 -7.96 -6.76 -8.73
CA SER A 92 -7.08 -6.03 -7.81
C SER A 92 -6.49 -4.80 -8.50
N TYR A 93 -5.92 -4.95 -9.70
CA TYR A 93 -5.32 -3.85 -10.46
C TYR A 93 -6.32 -2.74 -10.81
N LYS A 94 -7.60 -3.07 -11.02
CA LYS A 94 -8.65 -2.08 -11.32
C LYS A 94 -9.13 -1.30 -10.10
N ILE A 95 -8.93 -1.84 -8.90
CA ILE A 95 -9.47 -1.28 -7.65
C ILE A 95 -8.35 -0.66 -6.79
N GLU A 96 -7.19 -1.29 -6.76
CA GLU A 96 -6.12 -0.98 -5.81
C GLU A 96 -5.54 0.41 -6.05
N CYS A 97 -5.53 1.20 -4.99
CA CYS A 97 -4.84 2.47 -4.94
C CYS A 97 -4.18 2.62 -3.57
N VAL A 98 -2.96 3.15 -3.57
CA VAL A 98 -2.21 3.43 -2.34
C VAL A 98 -2.82 4.68 -1.70
N PRO A 99 -3.03 4.70 -0.37
CA PRO A 99 -3.48 5.91 0.30
C PRO A 99 -2.46 7.04 0.14
N ILE A 100 -2.95 8.27 -0.02
CA ILE A 100 -2.13 9.47 -0.14
C ILE A 100 -2.38 10.34 1.09
N ASP A 101 -1.31 10.64 1.82
CA ASP A 101 -1.35 11.49 3.00
C ASP A 101 -1.79 12.92 2.64
N ALA A 102 -2.51 13.57 3.55
CA ALA A 102 -2.79 15.00 3.45
C ALA A 102 -1.47 15.79 3.51
N LYS A 103 -1.44 16.96 2.86
CA LYS A 103 -0.26 17.83 2.83
C LYS A 103 -0.59 19.23 3.27
N PHE A 104 0.37 19.90 3.89
CA PHE A 104 0.28 21.31 4.20
C PHE A 104 0.95 22.12 3.10
N VAL A 105 0.16 22.91 2.37
CA VAL A 105 0.65 23.79 1.31
C VAL A 105 0.59 25.23 1.80
N VAL A 106 1.63 26.00 1.51
CA VAL A 106 1.71 27.41 1.91
C VAL A 106 1.36 28.28 0.71
N GLU A 107 0.32 29.10 0.86
CA GLU A 107 -0.13 30.07 -0.14
C GLU A 107 -0.05 31.48 0.47
N GLY A 108 1.01 32.21 0.13
CA GLY A 108 1.33 33.48 0.78
C GLY A 108 1.63 33.28 2.27
N GLU A 109 0.81 33.89 3.13
CA GLU A 109 0.92 33.78 4.59
C GLU A 109 0.03 32.66 5.18
N GLN A 110 -0.85 32.08 4.37
CA GLN A 110 -1.79 31.05 4.82
C GLN A 110 -1.26 29.64 4.57
N VAL A 111 -1.69 28.70 5.40
CA VAL A 111 -1.46 27.28 5.18
C VAL A 111 -2.77 26.58 4.93
N ILE A 112 -2.87 25.96 3.77
CA ILE A 112 -4.00 25.17 3.34
C ILE A 112 -3.65 23.68 3.43
N ILE A 113 -4.69 22.86 3.60
CA ILE A 113 -4.55 21.40 3.60
C ILE A 113 -4.95 20.89 2.22
N GLU A 114 -3.99 20.28 1.52
CA GLU A 114 -4.31 19.40 0.41
C GLU A 114 -4.89 18.10 0.99
N PRO A 115 -6.12 17.73 0.63
CA PRO A 115 -6.83 16.64 1.29
C PRO A 115 -6.16 15.29 1.02
N SER A 116 -6.15 14.43 2.03
CA SER A 116 -5.71 13.04 1.91
C SER A 116 -6.68 12.25 1.03
N ILE A 117 -6.16 11.21 0.36
CA ILE A 117 -6.95 10.28 -0.44
C ILE A 117 -6.86 8.88 0.19
N ASP A 118 -8.02 8.30 0.48
CA ASP A 118 -8.10 6.92 0.96
C ASP A 118 -7.60 5.93 -0.10
N GLY A 119 -6.82 4.96 0.36
CA GLY A 119 -6.43 3.81 -0.43
C GLY A 119 -7.51 2.74 -0.47
N LYS A 120 -7.37 1.81 -1.41
CA LYS A 120 -8.28 0.68 -1.58
C LYS A 120 -7.49 -0.58 -1.81
N LYS A 121 -7.98 -1.69 -1.26
CA LYS A 121 -7.40 -3.02 -1.45
C LYS A 121 -8.49 -4.07 -1.57
N LEU A 122 -8.32 -5.01 -2.50
CA LEU A 122 -9.25 -6.13 -2.62
C LEU A 122 -9.04 -7.12 -1.46
N ILE A 123 -10.12 -7.54 -0.81
CA ILE A 123 -10.09 -8.59 0.20
C ILE A 123 -10.14 -9.95 -0.51
N ARG A 124 -8.96 -10.49 -0.82
CA ARG A 124 -8.81 -11.65 -1.72
C ARG A 124 -9.56 -12.90 -1.26
N ASN A 125 -9.55 -13.20 0.05
CA ASN A 125 -10.21 -14.39 0.60
C ASN A 125 -11.74 -14.28 0.51
N GLU A 126 -12.29 -13.11 0.85
CA GLU A 126 -13.72 -12.86 0.71
C GLU A 126 -14.15 -12.86 -0.75
N PHE A 127 -13.33 -12.31 -1.65
CA PHE A 127 -13.60 -12.35 -3.08
C PHE A 127 -13.68 -13.79 -3.59
N LEU A 128 -12.75 -14.66 -3.18
CA LEU A 128 -12.76 -16.07 -3.56
C LEU A 128 -14.03 -16.77 -3.07
N SER A 129 -14.38 -16.58 -1.80
CA SER A 129 -15.57 -17.17 -1.21
C SER A 129 -16.85 -16.72 -1.92
N GLN A 130 -16.99 -15.41 -2.20
CA GLN A 130 -18.14 -14.89 -2.93
C GLN A 130 -18.18 -15.37 -4.39
N PHE A 131 -17.02 -15.50 -5.03
CA PHE A 131 -16.92 -16.04 -6.39
C PHE A 131 -17.40 -17.49 -6.43
N GLU A 132 -16.89 -18.35 -5.54
CA GLU A 132 -17.27 -19.75 -5.45
C GLU A 132 -18.77 -19.89 -5.16
N GLU A 133 -19.27 -19.18 -4.16
CA GLU A 133 -20.71 -19.20 -3.84
C GLU A 133 -21.56 -18.77 -5.04
N THR A 134 -21.18 -17.67 -5.72
CA THR A 134 -21.90 -17.15 -6.87
C THR A 134 -21.81 -18.07 -8.10
N ALA A 135 -20.72 -18.82 -8.24
CA ALA A 135 -20.55 -19.77 -9.33
C ALA A 135 -21.52 -20.96 -9.22
N HIS A 136 -21.86 -21.39 -8.01
CA HIS A 136 -22.80 -22.50 -7.76
C HIS A 136 -24.28 -22.07 -7.75
N ARG A 137 -24.59 -20.79 -7.98
CA ARG A 137 -25.97 -20.31 -8.10
C ARG A 137 -26.51 -20.46 -9.52
N LYS A 138 -27.75 -20.95 -9.65
CA LYS A 138 -28.47 -21.02 -10.94
C LYS A 138 -28.87 -19.63 -11.46
N GLU A 139 -29.28 -18.75 -10.56
CA GLU A 139 -29.81 -17.42 -10.86
C GLU A 139 -29.06 -16.34 -10.04
N SER A 140 -29.23 -15.06 -10.40
CA SER A 140 -28.65 -13.92 -9.69
C SER A 140 -27.13 -14.04 -9.46
N ARG A 141 -26.40 -14.34 -10.55
CA ARG A 141 -24.94 -14.54 -10.54
C ARG A 141 -24.18 -13.22 -10.51
N ILE A 142 -24.38 -12.46 -9.44
CA ILE A 142 -23.83 -11.12 -9.25
C ILE A 142 -23.33 -10.97 -7.81
N PHE A 143 -22.13 -10.41 -7.63
CA PHE A 143 -21.61 -10.03 -6.31
C PHE A 143 -20.79 -8.74 -6.39
N GLU A 144 -20.61 -8.09 -5.24
CA GLU A 144 -19.81 -6.86 -5.11
C GLU A 144 -18.39 -7.22 -4.70
N ALA A 145 -17.39 -6.71 -5.41
CA ALA A 145 -16.00 -6.96 -5.04
C ALA A 145 -15.74 -6.44 -3.61
N PRO A 146 -15.29 -7.29 -2.66
CA PRO A 146 -15.05 -6.87 -1.29
C PRO A 146 -13.80 -6.01 -1.20
N ILE A 147 -13.95 -4.78 -0.73
CA ILE A 147 -12.88 -3.76 -0.70
C ILE A 147 -12.60 -3.37 0.75
N LEU A 148 -11.32 -3.43 1.12
CA LEU A 148 -10.78 -2.83 2.31
C LEU A 148 -10.33 -1.40 2.00
N ILE A 149 -10.86 -0.43 2.76
CA ILE A 149 -10.42 0.96 2.72
C ILE A 149 -9.16 1.11 3.59
N LEU A 150 -8.09 1.63 2.99
CA LEU A 150 -6.83 1.90 3.68
C LEU A 150 -6.75 3.39 3.97
N LYS A 151 -6.74 3.76 5.25
CA LYS A 151 -6.57 5.15 5.65
C LYS A 151 -5.11 5.60 5.47
N PRO A 152 -4.87 6.85 5.02
CA PRO A 152 -3.53 7.43 5.01
C PRO A 152 -2.99 7.57 6.44
N LYS A 153 -1.66 7.69 6.57
CA LYS A 153 -0.98 7.93 7.84
C LYS A 153 -1.38 9.28 8.43
N LEU A 154 -1.53 10.28 7.55
CA LEU A 154 -2.05 11.61 7.88
C LEU A 154 -3.34 11.84 7.10
N THR A 155 -4.48 11.70 7.77
CA THR A 155 -5.78 12.01 7.17
C THR A 155 -6.05 13.51 7.17
N THR A 156 -6.94 13.98 6.30
CA THR A 156 -7.38 15.38 6.26
C THR A 156 -7.90 15.84 7.62
N GLU A 157 -8.72 15.02 8.29
CA GLU A 157 -9.30 15.36 9.60
C GLU A 157 -8.21 15.47 10.67
N LYS A 158 -7.21 14.58 10.62
CA LYS A 158 -6.07 14.63 11.52
C LYS A 158 -5.22 15.87 11.25
N ALA A 159 -4.94 16.18 9.98
CA ALA A 159 -4.22 17.38 9.60
C ALA A 159 -4.94 18.67 10.05
N ASP A 160 -6.27 18.72 9.90
CA ASP A 160 -7.09 19.85 10.34
C ASP A 160 -7.06 20.00 11.87
N SER A 161 -7.17 18.88 12.59
CA SER A 161 -7.08 18.85 14.06
C SER A 161 -5.74 19.33 14.63
N MET A 162 -4.69 19.37 13.81
CA MET A 162 -3.40 19.93 14.21
C MET A 162 -3.47 21.47 14.30
N GLY A 163 -4.44 22.16 13.69
CA GLY A 163 -4.53 23.63 13.82
C GLY A 163 -3.43 24.41 13.11
N ILE A 164 -2.79 23.79 12.11
CA ILE A 164 -1.71 24.37 11.31
C ILE A 164 -2.29 25.40 10.32
N LYS A 165 -2.45 26.66 10.74
CA LYS A 165 -3.19 27.69 9.95
C LYS A 165 -2.35 28.74 9.21
N GLU A 166 -1.19 29.13 9.76
CA GLU A 166 -0.40 30.26 9.21
C GLU A 166 1.09 29.94 9.02
N LEU A 167 1.75 30.66 8.12
CA LEU A 167 3.19 30.58 7.98
C LEU A 167 3.86 31.31 9.14
N VAL A 168 4.64 30.58 9.94
CA VAL A 168 5.30 31.14 11.13
C VAL A 168 6.52 31.99 10.76
N SER A 169 7.36 31.50 9.84
CA SER A 169 8.49 32.23 9.27
C SER A 169 8.98 31.54 8.00
N THR A 170 9.65 32.30 7.14
CA THR A 170 10.36 31.80 5.98
C THR A 170 11.65 32.59 5.81
N ASP A 171 12.75 31.87 5.60
CA ASP A 171 14.06 32.45 5.31
C ASP A 171 14.57 31.88 3.99
N THR A 172 15.13 32.76 3.15
CA THR A 172 15.74 32.37 1.88
C THR A 172 17.15 32.95 1.83
N GLU A 173 18.13 32.07 1.77
CA GLU A 173 19.53 32.43 1.53
C GLU A 173 19.91 32.06 0.08
N TYR A 174 20.95 32.64 -0.49
CA TYR A 174 21.43 32.33 -1.85
C TYR A 174 22.88 31.83 -1.81
N PHE A 175 23.22 30.82 -2.64
CA PHE A 175 24.58 30.27 -2.73
C PHE A 175 25.08 30.04 -4.16
N SER A 176 26.40 29.98 -4.30
CA SER A 176 27.05 29.71 -5.57
C SER A 176 26.86 28.26 -6.01
N SER A 177 26.31 28.06 -7.21
CA SER A 177 26.14 26.75 -7.84
C SER A 177 27.47 26.07 -8.22
N LYS A 178 28.60 26.78 -8.12
CA LYS A 178 29.93 26.27 -8.50
C LYS A 178 30.48 25.21 -7.54
N ALA A 179 29.97 25.13 -6.31
CA ALA A 179 30.39 24.15 -5.31
C ALA A 179 29.50 22.89 -5.32
N LEU A 180 29.58 22.08 -6.38
CA LEU A 180 28.64 20.98 -6.67
C LEU A 180 28.42 20.01 -5.49
N ASN A 181 29.49 19.57 -4.81
CA ASN A 181 29.37 18.66 -3.66
C ASN A 181 28.60 19.26 -2.49
N ARG A 182 28.73 20.58 -2.29
CA ARG A 182 28.00 21.29 -1.25
C ARG A 182 26.53 21.43 -1.64
N VAL A 183 26.24 21.78 -2.89
CA VAL A 183 24.86 21.85 -3.40
C VAL A 183 24.14 20.52 -3.20
N HIS A 184 24.82 19.42 -3.53
CA HIS A 184 24.30 18.07 -3.32
C HIS A 184 23.99 17.79 -1.85
N ASN A 185 24.94 18.03 -0.95
CA ASN A 185 24.75 17.79 0.49
C ASN A 185 23.64 18.65 1.09
N ILE A 186 23.48 19.90 0.64
CA ILE A 186 22.40 20.79 1.09
C ILE A 186 21.04 20.26 0.62
N ARG A 187 20.92 19.87 -0.66
CA ARG A 187 19.69 19.27 -1.20
C ARG A 187 19.31 18.01 -0.43
N LEU A 188 20.29 17.14 -0.15
CA LEU A 188 20.09 15.93 0.61
C LEU A 188 19.58 16.24 2.04
N ILE A 189 20.21 17.16 2.76
CA ILE A 189 19.75 17.58 4.08
C ILE A 189 18.34 18.18 4.02
N THR A 190 18.05 19.02 3.03
CA THR A 190 16.74 19.65 2.86
C THR A 190 15.66 18.59 2.66
N SER A 191 15.92 17.59 1.81
CA SER A 191 14.98 16.48 1.62
C SER A 191 14.73 15.63 2.86
N MET A 192 15.69 15.59 3.81
CA MET A 192 15.51 14.88 5.08
C MET A 192 14.67 15.68 6.10
N LEU A 193 14.55 16.99 5.90
CA LEU A 193 13.86 17.91 6.80
C LEU A 193 12.48 18.30 6.30
N ASP A 194 12.22 18.04 5.01
CA ASP A 194 10.97 18.34 4.37
C ASP A 194 9.82 17.56 5.05
N GLU A 195 8.66 18.21 5.13
CA GLU A 195 7.43 17.66 5.71
C GLU A 195 7.54 17.18 7.18
N ILE A 196 8.58 17.56 7.93
CA ILE A 196 8.67 17.25 9.37
C ILE A 196 7.65 18.07 10.17
N LEU A 197 6.81 17.36 10.92
CA LEU A 197 5.89 17.94 11.89
C LEU A 197 6.52 17.93 13.29
N ILE A 198 6.45 19.07 13.99
CA ILE A 198 6.94 19.22 15.36
C ILE A 198 5.75 19.54 16.25
N ALA A 199 5.51 18.69 17.25
CA ALA A 199 4.43 18.87 18.22
C ALA A 199 4.63 20.14 19.08
N PRO A 200 3.57 20.68 19.71
CA PRO A 200 3.74 21.72 20.73
C PRO A 200 4.73 21.22 21.79
N HIS A 201 5.64 22.08 22.23
CA HIS A 201 6.65 21.79 23.25
C HIS A 201 7.67 20.69 22.89
N GLU A 202 7.68 20.18 21.66
CA GLU A 202 8.69 19.23 21.22
C GLU A 202 10.01 19.93 20.89
N ILE A 203 11.13 19.32 21.31
CA ILE A 203 12.47 19.82 21.00
C ILE A 203 12.94 19.21 19.69
N PHE A 204 13.08 20.04 18.67
CA PHE A 204 13.70 19.63 17.43
C PHE A 204 15.22 19.54 17.55
N LEU A 205 15.77 18.35 17.36
CA LEU A 205 17.20 18.08 17.38
C LEU A 205 17.71 17.79 15.98
N PHE A 206 18.28 18.80 15.31
CA PHE A 206 18.74 18.71 13.93
C PHE A 206 19.59 17.45 13.64
N ASN A 207 20.62 17.17 14.46
CA ASN A 207 21.50 16.02 14.23
C ASN A 207 20.83 14.67 14.50
N LYS A 208 19.79 14.63 15.36
CA LYS A 208 18.98 13.43 15.58
C LYS A 208 18.18 13.10 14.32
N THR A 209 17.67 14.14 13.66
CA THR A 209 16.86 14.05 12.44
C THR A 209 17.70 13.68 11.22
N THR A 210 18.82 14.35 10.96
CA THR A 210 19.63 14.11 9.75
C THR A 210 20.64 12.97 9.91
N GLY A 211 21.03 12.64 11.15
CA GLY A 211 22.06 11.68 11.46
C GLY A 211 23.46 12.06 10.96
N GLN A 212 24.37 11.08 10.94
CA GLN A 212 25.75 11.27 10.50
C GLN A 212 25.85 11.51 8.98
N ARG A 213 26.81 12.37 8.57
CA ARG A 213 27.05 12.74 7.17
C ARG A 213 28.10 11.83 6.54
N THR A 214 27.71 10.62 6.18
CA THR A 214 28.62 9.60 5.63
C THR A 214 28.43 9.40 4.13
N LYS A 215 29.43 8.80 3.46
CA LYS A 215 29.37 8.54 2.02
C LYS A 215 28.25 7.55 1.68
N GLU A 216 27.99 6.60 2.56
CA GLU A 216 26.94 5.57 2.43
C GLU A 216 25.54 6.19 2.43
N LYS A 217 25.36 7.30 3.15
CA LYS A 217 24.14 8.10 3.15
C LYS A 217 24.06 9.08 1.96
N GLY A 218 25.01 9.03 1.04
CA GLY A 218 25.04 9.86 -0.17
C GLY A 218 25.72 11.21 0.01
N PHE A 219 26.39 11.48 1.13
CA PHE A 219 27.12 12.73 1.32
C PHE A 219 28.45 12.74 0.54
N CYS A 220 28.72 13.85 -0.13
CA CYS A 220 29.97 14.10 -0.83
C CYS A 220 31.00 14.79 0.08
N ARG A 221 32.29 14.51 -0.13
CA ARG A 221 33.37 15.24 0.56
C ARG A 221 33.40 16.70 0.11
N ILE A 222 33.54 17.59 1.08
CA ILE A 222 33.71 19.03 0.86
C ILE A 222 35.18 19.37 1.16
N SER A 223 35.80 20.21 0.33
CA SER A 223 37.15 20.74 0.61
C SER A 223 37.04 21.95 1.55
N PHE A 224 37.92 22.04 2.55
CA PHE A 224 37.86 22.99 3.67
C PHE A 224 37.80 24.48 3.28
N TYR A 225 38.12 24.84 2.03
CA TYR A 225 38.21 26.21 1.55
C TYR A 225 36.95 26.77 0.86
N GLN A 226 35.80 26.10 0.92
CA GLN A 226 34.62 26.50 0.15
C GLN A 226 33.43 26.92 1.03
N TYR A 227 33.54 28.12 1.62
CA TYR A 227 32.40 28.79 2.23
C TYR A 227 31.69 29.68 1.20
N PRO A 228 30.46 29.34 0.82
CA PRO A 228 29.37 30.29 1.07
C PRO A 228 28.06 29.60 1.46
N ILE A 229 27.59 29.90 2.68
CA ILE A 229 26.23 30.00 3.29
C ILE A 229 25.04 29.27 2.58
N VAL A 230 24.08 28.71 3.34
CA VAL A 230 23.19 27.60 2.93
C VAL A 230 21.74 28.04 2.75
N SER A 231 21.12 27.81 1.58
CA SER A 231 19.65 27.86 1.46
C SER A 231 19.04 26.56 1.94
N ILE A 232 18.32 26.58 3.05
CA ILE A 232 17.36 25.54 3.43
C ILE A 232 16.08 26.28 3.83
N ILE A 233 14.98 25.99 3.15
CA ILE A 233 13.66 26.36 3.66
C ILE A 233 13.37 25.38 4.80
N PHE A 234 13.55 25.83 6.03
CA PHE A 234 13.05 25.09 7.18
C PHE A 234 11.61 25.55 7.45
N LYS A 235 10.62 24.80 6.99
CA LYS A 235 9.25 24.97 7.47
C LYS A 235 9.11 24.22 8.78
N PHE A 236 9.54 24.84 9.88
CA PHE A 236 9.16 24.39 11.21
C PHE A 236 7.86 25.07 11.59
N LYS A 237 6.82 24.26 11.84
CA LYS A 237 5.54 24.78 12.29
C LYS A 237 5.27 24.26 13.69
N ILE A 238 5.36 25.18 14.65
CA ILE A 238 5.06 24.94 16.05
C ILE A 238 3.55 24.99 16.20
N LEU A 239 3.00 23.89 16.68
CA LEU A 239 1.60 23.75 17.05
C LEU A 239 1.42 24.50 18.39
N ASP A 240 0.52 25.50 18.42
CA ASP A 240 0.10 26.34 19.56
C ASP A 240 1.18 26.99 20.48
N THR A 241 1.21 28.33 20.51
CA THR A 241 1.87 29.14 21.56
C THR A 241 0.89 29.45 22.70
N PRO A 242 1.29 29.47 24.00
CA PRO A 242 2.51 30.14 24.48
C PRO A 242 3.31 29.39 25.56
N ALA A 243 4.64 29.26 25.39
CA ALA A 243 5.65 29.43 26.46
C ALA A 243 7.04 28.86 26.08
N TYR A 244 8.04 29.72 26.25
CA TYR A 244 9.45 29.48 26.59
C TYR A 244 10.14 28.19 26.09
N CYS A 245 10.92 28.34 25.02
CA CYS A 245 11.88 27.33 24.57
C CYS A 245 13.23 27.55 25.29
N SER A 246 13.62 26.64 26.19
CA SER A 246 14.92 26.67 26.86
C SER A 246 15.90 25.73 26.13
N ILE A 247 16.94 26.29 25.51
CA ILE A 247 18.00 25.55 24.83
C ILE A 247 19.32 25.81 25.57
N SER A 248 19.95 24.77 26.13
CA SER A 248 21.23 24.87 26.85
C SER A 248 22.41 25.00 25.86
N PRO A 249 23.29 26.01 25.98
CA PRO A 249 24.24 26.35 24.91
C PRO A 249 25.62 25.67 24.98
N TRP A 250 25.78 24.57 25.72
CA TRP A 250 27.12 24.01 25.92
C TRP A 250 27.51 23.00 24.82
N TRP A 251 28.49 23.43 24.01
CA TRP A 251 29.33 22.68 23.05
C TRP A 251 28.77 22.39 21.64
N ILE A 252 28.69 23.43 20.79
CA ILE A 252 28.74 23.27 19.31
C ILE A 252 29.58 24.39 18.69
N SER A 253 30.89 24.37 18.98
CA SER A 253 31.92 25.04 18.19
C SER A 253 32.53 23.95 17.33
N THR A 254 32.24 23.84 16.02
CA THR A 254 33.25 24.27 15.04
C THR A 254 32.77 24.38 13.58
N TYR A 255 31.48 24.25 13.22
CA TYR A 255 31.17 23.98 11.79
C TYR A 255 30.12 24.78 11.02
N ILE A 256 29.28 25.65 11.60
CA ILE A 256 28.38 26.50 10.79
C ILE A 256 28.03 27.83 11.51
N PRO A 257 28.85 28.89 11.39
CA PRO A 257 28.58 30.17 12.08
C PRO A 257 27.33 30.91 11.56
N SER A 258 27.04 30.85 10.26
CA SER A 258 25.98 31.65 9.62
C SER A 258 24.57 31.06 9.83
N MET A 259 24.45 29.73 9.79
CA MET A 259 23.19 29.03 10.06
C MET A 259 22.77 29.18 11.53
N TRP A 260 23.74 29.42 12.42
CA TRP A 260 23.48 29.76 13.81
C TRP A 260 22.87 31.16 13.94
N ILE A 261 23.31 32.16 13.16
CA ILE A 261 22.77 33.52 13.20
C ILE A 261 21.32 33.53 12.71
N SER A 262 21.00 32.86 11.61
CA SER A 262 19.62 32.78 11.09
C SER A 262 18.70 31.94 12.00
N PHE A 263 19.16 30.81 12.52
CA PHE A 263 18.38 30.00 13.48
C PHE A 263 18.20 30.71 14.84
N TYR A 264 19.20 31.45 15.30
CA TYR A 264 19.14 32.29 16.50
C TYR A 264 18.21 33.51 16.30
N ASN A 265 18.19 34.12 15.12
CA ASN A 265 17.26 35.19 14.76
C ASN A 265 15.82 34.68 14.57
N PHE A 266 15.65 33.46 14.05
CA PHE A 266 14.38 32.74 14.00
C PHE A 266 13.81 32.48 15.41
N ILE A 267 14.66 32.12 16.38
CA ILE A 267 14.24 31.89 17.78
C ILE A 267 14.09 33.20 18.58
N SER A 268 14.92 34.22 18.32
CA SER A 268 14.89 35.48 19.08
C SER A 268 13.75 36.42 18.65
N SER A 269 13.31 36.34 17.40
CA SER A 269 12.15 37.10 16.88
C SER A 269 10.79 36.59 17.42
N GLN A 270 10.74 35.34 17.89
CA GLN A 270 9.60 34.71 18.57
C GLN A 270 9.48 35.17 20.04
N LYS A 271 9.29 36.48 20.33
CA LYS A 271 9.01 37.06 21.68
C LYS A 271 9.66 36.35 22.90
N CYS A 272 10.88 35.82 22.78
CA CYS A 272 11.56 35.10 23.86
C CYS A 272 12.52 36.07 24.56
N ARG A 273 12.08 36.66 25.68
CA ARG A 273 12.97 37.41 26.58
C ARG A 273 13.99 36.44 27.21
N ILE A 274 15.23 36.48 26.72
CA ILE A 274 16.38 35.82 27.35
C ILE A 274 16.70 36.59 28.63
N LYS A 275 16.43 35.98 29.80
CA LYS A 275 16.87 36.51 31.10
C LYS A 275 18.30 36.04 31.35
N TYR A 276 19.26 36.98 31.32
CA TYR A 276 20.58 36.75 31.90
C TYR A 276 20.47 36.73 33.43
N ARG A 277 21.07 35.74 34.07
CA ARG A 277 21.51 35.87 35.46
C ARG A 277 22.95 35.38 35.52
N CYS A 278 23.81 36.25 36.06
CA CYS A 278 25.25 36.08 36.22
C CYS A 278 25.63 34.76 36.91
#